data_AF-A0A0C9V7P3-F1
#
_entry.id   AF-A0A0C9V7P3-F1
#
_cell.length_a   1.000
_cell.length_b   1.000
_cell.length_c   1.000
_cell.angle_alpha   90.00
_cell.angle_beta   90.00
_cell.angle_gamma   90.00
#
_symmetry.space_group_name_H-M   'P 1'
#
loop_
_entity.id
_entity.type
_entity.pdbx_description
1 polymer ?
#
loop_
_entity_poly.entity_id
_entity_poly.type
_entity_poly.pdbx_seq_one_letter_code
_entity_poly.pdbx_strand_id
1 'polypeptide(L)' 'TFYYQEGAAGACGKIHHDGEHIVALDSHAYEGGAHCGKTILITDMRTGKTVPGVIADMCPGCDGPGSIDLS' A
#
# COMPACT_ATOMS: atom_id res chain seq x y z
N THR A 1 -5.32 -7.19 -0.73
CA THR A 1 -5.21 -8.23 0.32
C THR A 1 -4.84 -7.53 1.63
N PHE A 2 -4.24 -8.20 2.62
CA PHE A 2 -3.50 -7.47 3.66
C PHE A 2 -2.13 -8.12 3.95
N TYR A 3 -1.17 -7.35 4.48
CA TYR A 3 0.18 -7.80 4.85
C TYR A 3 0.66 -7.18 6.18
N TYR A 4 1.84 -7.59 6.65
CA TYR A 4 2.57 -6.98 7.77
C TYR A 4 4.01 -6.71 7.34
N GLN A 5 4.64 -5.68 7.91
CA GLN A 5 6.05 -5.40 7.63
C GLN A 5 7.00 -6.23 8.49
N GLU A 6 6.56 -6.68 9.67
CA GLU A 6 7.38 -7.51 10.59
C GLU A 6 8.75 -6.87 10.90
N GLY A 7 8.81 -5.53 10.90
CA GLY A 7 10.04 -4.76 11.13
C GLY A 7 10.97 -4.64 9.91
N ALA A 8 10.59 -5.15 8.74
CA ALA A 8 11.31 -4.92 7.49
C ALA A 8 10.84 -3.64 6.79
N ALA A 9 11.77 -2.96 6.10
CA ALA A 9 11.40 -1.83 5.26
C ALA A 9 10.71 -2.32 3.98
N GLY A 10 9.60 -1.70 3.61
CA GLY A 10 8.99 -1.89 2.30
C GLY A 10 9.85 -1.31 1.18
N ALA A 11 9.41 -1.45 -0.07
CA ALA A 11 10.08 -0.95 -1.27
C ALA A 11 10.36 0.57 -1.23
N CYS A 12 9.59 1.35 -0.45
CA CYS A 12 9.84 2.77 -0.22
C CYS A 12 10.98 3.06 0.79
N GLY A 13 11.64 2.03 1.32
CA GLY A 13 12.84 2.13 2.16
C GLY A 13 12.58 2.61 3.60
N LYS A 14 11.32 2.61 4.05
CA LYS A 14 10.94 2.98 5.41
C LYS A 14 10.30 1.81 6.13
N ILE A 15 10.63 1.69 7.41
CA ILE A 15 9.95 0.81 8.36
C ILE A 15 8.77 1.60 8.93
N HIS A 16 7.59 1.04 8.79
CA HIS A 16 6.34 1.47 9.40
C HIS A 16 5.94 0.43 10.46
N HIS A 17 5.20 0.86 11.47
CA HIS A 17 4.67 -0.08 12.46
C HIS A 17 3.50 -0.87 11.87
N ASP A 18 3.33 -2.13 12.29
CA ASP A 18 2.24 -3.04 11.84
C ASP A 18 0.81 -2.56 12.19
N GLY A 19 0.67 -1.40 12.84
CA GLY A 19 -0.62 -0.74 13.11
C GLY A 19 -0.82 0.57 12.34
N GLU A 20 0.12 0.95 11.46
CA GLU A 20 -0.03 2.11 10.58
C GLU A 20 -0.79 1.71 9.32
N HIS A 21 -1.74 2.56 8.89
CA HIS A 21 -2.45 2.34 7.63
C HIS A 21 -1.52 2.61 6.44
N ILE A 22 -0.96 1.55 5.89
CA ILE A 22 -0.06 1.60 4.74
C ILE A 22 -0.58 0.77 3.57
N VAL A 23 -0.03 1.06 2.40
CA VAL A 23 -0.44 0.45 1.14
C VAL A 23 0.78 0.02 0.34
N ALA A 24 0.75 -1.22 -0.13
CA ALA A 24 1.61 -1.71 -1.20
C ALA A 24 0.89 -1.57 -2.54
N LEU A 25 1.54 -0.92 -3.51
CA LEU A 25 1.00 -0.78 -4.87
C LEU A 25 1.47 -1.93 -5.76
N ASP A 26 0.65 -2.32 -6.74
CA ASP A 26 1.14 -3.18 -7.82
C ASP A 26 2.35 -2.56 -8.56
N SER A 27 3.14 -3.39 -9.22
CA SER A 27 4.38 -2.96 -9.89
C SER A 27 4.21 -1.83 -10.91
N HIS A 28 3.04 -1.73 -11.56
CA HIS A 28 2.75 -0.66 -12.53
C HIS A 28 2.48 0.66 -11.80
N ALA A 29 1.59 0.65 -10.80
CA ALA A 29 1.24 1.85 -10.03
C ALA A 29 2.37 2.31 -9.08
N TYR A 30 3.26 1.41 -8.67
CA TYR A 30 4.43 1.76 -7.87
C TYR A 30 5.36 2.75 -8.61
N GLU A 31 5.47 2.63 -9.94
CA GLU A 31 6.21 3.54 -10.82
C GLU A 31 7.62 3.89 -10.29
N GLY A 32 8.38 2.87 -9.89
CA GLY A 32 9.73 3.06 -9.33
C GLY A 32 9.78 3.86 -8.03
N GLY A 33 8.67 3.93 -7.28
CA GLY A 33 8.56 4.66 -6.03
C GLY A 33 8.12 6.12 -6.18
N ALA A 34 7.64 6.54 -7.36
CA ALA A 34 7.19 7.92 -7.61
C ALA A 34 6.05 8.39 -6.67
N HIS A 35 5.40 7.44 -5.99
CA HIS A 35 4.31 7.71 -5.06
C HIS A 35 4.63 7.40 -3.60
N CYS A 36 5.84 6.98 -3.27
CA CYS A 36 6.25 6.71 -1.89
C CYS A 36 5.96 7.89 -0.95
N GLY A 37 5.34 7.60 0.19
CA GLY A 37 4.98 8.59 1.21
C GLY A 37 3.74 9.45 0.89
N LYS A 38 3.12 9.28 -0.28
CA LYS A 38 1.84 9.92 -0.58
C LYS A 38 0.70 9.17 0.12
N THR A 39 -0.30 9.91 0.58
CA THR A 39 -1.55 9.35 1.10
C THR A 39 -2.56 9.21 -0.01
N ILE A 40 -3.20 8.03 -0.09
CA ILE A 40 -4.35 7.78 -0.96
C ILE A 40 -5.59 7.50 -0.11
N LEU A 41 -6.76 7.72 -0.71
CA LEU A 41 -8.05 7.37 -0.13
C LEU A 41 -8.53 6.06 -0.73
N ILE A 42 -8.91 5.13 0.13
CA ILE A 42 -9.32 3.78 -0.23
C ILE A 42 -10.79 3.67 0.15
N THR A 43 -11.64 3.53 -0.85
CA THR A 43 -13.09 3.45 -0.66
C THR A 43 -13.58 2.04 -0.94
N ASP A 44 -14.20 1.41 0.05
CA ASP A 44 -14.94 0.18 -0.16
C ASP A 44 -16.28 0.52 -0.81
N MET A 45 -16.41 0.24 -2.10
CA MET A 45 -17.62 0.55 -2.87
C MET A 45 -18.87 -0.20 -2.41
N ARG A 46 -18.73 -1.31 -1.66
CA ARG A 46 -19.86 -2.06 -1.11
C ARG A 46 -20.44 -1.38 0.13
N THR A 47 -19.59 -0.78 0.97
CA THR A 47 -20.00 -0.17 2.24
C THR A 47 -20.01 1.36 2.20
N GLY A 48 -19.38 1.98 1.20
CA GLY A 48 -19.19 3.42 1.08
C GLY A 48 -18.17 4.00 2.07
N LYS A 49 -17.49 3.16 2.85
CA LYS A 49 -16.49 3.61 3.83
C LYS A 49 -15.19 3.96 3.13
N THR A 50 -14.56 5.05 3.59
CA THR A 50 -13.28 5.52 3.08
C THR A 50 -12.25 5.57 4.20
N VAL A 51 -11.05 5.07 3.94
CA VAL A 51 -9.91 5.14 4.85
C VAL A 51 -8.69 5.71 4.13
N PRO A 52 -7.86 6.55 4.79
CA PRO A 52 -6.58 6.98 4.24
C PRO A 52 -5.53 5.88 4.45
N GLY A 53 -4.63 5.72 3.47
CA GLY A 53 -3.45 4.85 3.58
C GLY A 53 -2.22 5.50 2.95
N VAL A 54 -1.04 5.29 3.55
CA VAL A 54 0.25 5.81 3.04
C VAL A 54 0.91 4.78 2.14
N ILE A 55 1.34 5.18 0.94
CA ILE A 55 2.08 4.30 0.04
C ILE A 55 3.47 4.05 0.62
N ALA A 56 3.74 2.80 1.01
CA ALA A 56 4.95 2.40 1.71
C ALA A 56 5.69 1.22 1.05
N ASP A 57 5.06 0.53 0.11
CA ASP A 57 5.62 -0.68 -0.47
C ASP A 57 5.17 -0.94 -1.92
N MET A 58 5.77 -1.95 -2.53
CA MET A 58 5.39 -2.53 -3.81
C MET A 58 4.98 -3.99 -3.59
N CYS A 59 3.92 -4.43 -4.26
CA CYS A 59 3.42 -5.80 -4.25
C CYS A 59 3.59 -6.43 -5.65
N PRO A 60 4.72 -7.13 -5.92
CA PRO A 60 4.96 -7.73 -7.23
C PRO A 60 3.99 -8.85 -7.61
N GLY A 61 3.41 -9.51 -6.60
CA GLY A 61 2.47 -10.61 -6.77
C GLY A 61 0.99 -10.20 -6.79
N CYS A 62 0.70 -8.90 -6.73
CA CYS A 62 -0.68 -8.43 -6.77
C CYS A 62 -1.31 -8.69 -8.16
N ASP A 63 -2.60 -9.03 -8.17
CA ASP A 63 -3.32 -9.68 -9.29
C ASP A 63 -3.35 -8.88 -10.61
N GLY A 64 -2.98 -7.60 -10.59
CA GLY A 64 -2.87 -6.78 -11.79
C GLY A 64 -2.93 -5.27 -11.52
N PRO A 65 -2.98 -4.45 -12.58
CA PRO A 65 -3.00 -2.99 -12.48
C PRO A 65 -4.15 -2.48 -11.60
N GLY A 66 -3.84 -1.62 -10.65
CA GLY A 66 -4.81 -1.06 -9.70
C GLY A 66 -5.06 -1.94 -8.47
N SER A 67 -4.36 -3.06 -8.35
CA SER A 67 -4.39 -3.88 -7.15
C SER A 67 -3.58 -3.23 -6.03
N ILE A 68 -4.10 -3.31 -4.82
CA ILE A 68 -3.46 -2.78 -3.61
C ILE A 68 -3.45 -3.83 -2.49
N ASP A 69 -2.36 -3.86 -1.74
CA ASP A 69 -2.24 -4.66 -0.52
C ASP A 69 -2.18 -3.76 0.71
N LEU A 70 -3.02 -4.01 1.71
CA LEU A 70 -3.22 -3.09 2.84
C LEU A 70 -2.50 -3.60 4.10
N SER A 71 -2.04 -2.70 4.97
CA SER A 71 -1.58 -3.03 6.32
C SER A 71 -2.05 -1.97 7.30
#